data_AF-A0A936SN29-F1
#
_entry.id   AF-A0A936SN29-F1
#
_cell.length_a   1.000
_cell.length_b   1.000
_cell.length_c   1.000
_cell.angle_alpha   90.00
_cell.angle_beta   90.00
_cell.angle_gamma   90.00
#
_symmetry.space_group_name_H-M   'P 1'
#
loop_
_entity.id
_entity.type
_entity.pdbx_description
1 polymer ?
#
loop_
_entity_poly.entity_id
_entity_poly.type
_entity_poly.pdbx_seq_one_letter_code
_entity_poly.pdbx_strand_id
1 'polypeptide(L)'
;MARFDRKTFILIFGAALLGAAWAIYNRGIAPGLGIDERLRAQTWVIFATPFATFWGWFFARRGERLWAAAICFCIYFFAPFIAARYESCAVVWAQYGPLGCFTATGVAREIANTAKHVVYFQAIVVVHVLAALGLALQRALSRSTISAPSMQGSGVKTP
;
A
#
# COMPACT_ATOMS: atom_id res chain seq x y z
N MET A 1 -20.91 -0.94 20.76
CA MET A 1 -19.76 -1.58 20.08
C MET A 1 -19.96 -1.51 18.57
N ALA A 2 -18.98 -1.00 17.82
CA ALA A 2 -19.05 -0.96 16.37
C ALA A 2 -18.98 -2.38 15.79
N ARG A 3 -19.88 -2.73 14.85
CA ARG A 3 -19.87 -4.03 14.17
C ARG A 3 -18.78 -4.00 13.11
N PHE A 4 -17.77 -4.84 13.25
CA PHE A 4 -16.65 -4.95 12.31
C PHE A 4 -17.13 -5.48 10.96
N ASP A 5 -16.89 -4.73 9.88
CA ASP A 5 -17.22 -5.14 8.52
C ASP A 5 -16.13 -6.05 7.94
N ARG A 6 -16.29 -7.36 8.21
CA ARG A 6 -15.37 -8.41 7.72
C ARG A 6 -15.27 -8.44 6.20
N LYS A 7 -16.36 -8.13 5.48
CA LYS A 7 -16.37 -8.18 4.01
C LYS A 7 -15.46 -7.10 3.44
N THR A 8 -15.60 -5.86 3.93
CA THR A 8 -14.74 -4.76 3.50
C THR A 8 -13.28 -5.04 3.84
N PHE A 9 -12.99 -5.56 5.04
CA PHE A 9 -11.64 -5.92 5.44
C PHE A 9 -11.01 -6.96 4.49
N ILE A 10 -11.70 -8.08 4.27
CA ILE A 10 -11.18 -9.19 3.45
C ILE A 10 -10.98 -8.75 1.99
N LEU A 11 -11.92 -7.97 1.43
CA LEU A 11 -11.79 -7.51 0.04
C LEU A 11 -10.62 -6.56 -0.15
N ILE A 12 -10.41 -5.60 0.76
CA ILE A 12 -9.30 -4.64 0.66
C ILE A 12 -7.97 -5.33 0.99
N PHE A 13 -7.86 -5.94 2.16
CA PHE A 13 -6.60 -6.50 2.63
C PHE A 13 -6.22 -7.78 1.87
N GLY A 14 -7.20 -8.63 1.55
CA GLY A 14 -6.95 -9.82 0.72
C GLY A 14 -6.45 -9.46 -0.66
N ALA A 15 -7.02 -8.43 -1.31
CA ALA A 15 -6.52 -7.96 -2.60
C ALA A 15 -5.10 -7.37 -2.46
N ALA A 16 -4.81 -6.62 -1.40
CA ALA A 16 -3.47 -6.12 -1.12
C ALA A 16 -2.45 -7.26 -0.96
N LEU A 17 -2.80 -8.34 -0.24
CA LEU A 17 -1.94 -9.51 -0.09
C LEU A 17 -1.68 -10.23 -1.42
N LEU A 18 -2.70 -10.34 -2.29
CA LEU A 18 -2.51 -10.88 -3.64
C LEU A 18 -1.56 -10.01 -4.47
N GLY A 19 -1.71 -8.68 -4.40
CA GLY A 19 -0.80 -7.74 -5.05
C GLY A 19 0.63 -7.84 -4.49
N ALA A 20 0.79 -8.02 -3.18
CA ALA A 20 2.08 -8.21 -2.54
C ALA A 20 2.73 -9.54 -2.93
N ALA A 21 1.97 -10.63 -2.99
CA ALA A 21 2.47 -11.92 -3.47
C ALA A 21 2.95 -11.83 -4.93
N TRP A 22 2.19 -11.13 -5.79
CA TRP A 22 2.59 -10.86 -7.17
C TRP A 22 3.86 -10.01 -7.26
N ALA A 23 3.99 -8.97 -6.42
CA ALA A 23 5.19 -8.14 -6.32
C ALA A 23 6.42 -8.97 -5.92
N ILE A 24 6.29 -9.83 -4.89
CA ILE A 24 7.36 -10.70 -4.41
C ILE A 24 7.78 -11.69 -5.51
N TYR A 25 6.81 -12.30 -6.20
CA TYR A 25 7.07 -13.19 -7.33
C TYR A 25 7.88 -12.50 -8.44
N ASN A 26 7.43 -11.32 -8.90
CA ASN A 26 8.13 -10.54 -9.93
C ASN A 26 9.54 -10.15 -9.48
N ARG A 27 9.72 -9.82 -8.19
CA ARG A 27 11.05 -9.52 -7.65
C ARG A 27 11.97 -10.73 -7.63
N GLY A 28 11.44 -11.92 -7.39
CA GLY A 28 12.18 -13.18 -7.35
C GLY A 28 12.74 -13.57 -8.72
N ILE A 29 11.99 -13.33 -9.80
CA ILE A 29 12.42 -13.65 -11.17
C ILE A 29 13.32 -12.57 -11.79
N ALA A 30 13.20 -11.31 -11.34
CA ALA A 30 13.93 -10.16 -11.90
C ALA A 30 15.47 -10.31 -12.07
N PRO A 31 16.22 -11.00 -11.20
CA PRO A 31 17.66 -11.19 -11.38
C PRO A 31 18.04 -11.98 -12.64
N GLY A 32 17.18 -12.91 -13.09
CA GLY A 32 17.43 -13.77 -14.25
C GLY A 32 16.94 -13.20 -15.59
N LEU A 33 16.29 -12.04 -15.58
CA LEU A 33 15.72 -11.41 -16.76
C LEU A 33 16.68 -10.43 -17.45
N GLY A 34 16.46 -10.19 -18.74
CA GLY A 34 17.10 -9.10 -19.49
C GLY A 34 16.74 -7.71 -18.94
N ILE A 35 17.41 -6.66 -19.41
CA ILE A 35 17.27 -5.29 -18.86
C ILE A 35 15.82 -4.80 -18.94
N ASP A 36 15.18 -4.87 -20.11
CA ASP A 36 13.81 -4.38 -20.32
C ASP A 36 12.78 -5.17 -19.51
N GLU A 37 12.94 -6.49 -19.47
CA GLU A 37 12.08 -7.41 -18.73
C GLU A 37 12.21 -7.21 -17.23
N ARG A 38 13.44 -6.94 -16.75
CA ARG A 38 13.71 -6.60 -15.36
C ARG A 38 13.03 -5.29 -14.96
N LEU A 39 13.11 -4.25 -15.80
CA LEU A 39 12.42 -2.99 -15.53
C LEU A 39 10.91 -3.21 -15.40
N ARG A 40 10.32 -3.97 -16.33
CA ARG A 40 8.90 -4.35 -16.26
C ARG A 40 8.55 -5.13 -14.99
N ALA A 41 9.37 -6.10 -14.60
CA ALA A 41 9.18 -6.87 -13.37
C ALA A 41 9.27 -5.96 -12.12
N GLN A 42 10.22 -5.03 -12.10
CA GLN A 42 10.38 -4.05 -11.01
C GLN A 42 9.21 -3.06 -10.94
N THR A 43 8.64 -2.65 -12.07
CA THR A 43 7.41 -1.84 -12.09
C THR A 43 6.28 -2.56 -11.37
N TRP A 44 6.13 -3.87 -11.59
CA TRP A 44 5.12 -4.65 -10.87
C TRP A 44 5.36 -4.69 -9.36
N VAL A 45 6.60 -4.67 -8.89
CA VAL A 45 6.91 -4.62 -7.44
C VAL A 45 6.32 -3.36 -6.79
N ILE A 46 6.39 -2.23 -7.49
CA ILE A 46 5.90 -0.95 -7.00
C ILE A 46 4.38 -0.81 -7.22
N PHE A 47 3.87 -1.30 -8.34
CA PHE A 47 2.50 -1.02 -8.77
C PHE A 47 1.48 -2.05 -8.29
N ALA A 48 1.84 -3.33 -8.16
CA ALA A 48 0.87 -4.42 -7.99
C ALA A 48 0.01 -4.28 -6.73
N THR A 49 0.62 -3.99 -5.58
CA THR A 49 -0.08 -3.87 -4.31
C THR A 49 -1.08 -2.70 -4.27
N PRO A 50 -0.70 -1.44 -4.58
CA PRO A 50 -1.67 -0.35 -4.61
C PRO A 50 -2.75 -0.56 -5.68
N PHE A 51 -2.41 -1.15 -6.84
CA PHE A 51 -3.38 -1.49 -7.87
C PHE A 51 -4.40 -2.53 -7.39
N ALA A 52 -3.96 -3.63 -6.78
CA ALA A 52 -4.86 -4.65 -6.26
C ALA A 52 -5.69 -4.11 -5.09
N THR A 53 -5.10 -3.31 -4.20
CA THR A 53 -5.81 -2.64 -3.10
C THR A 53 -6.93 -1.74 -3.61
N PHE A 54 -6.67 -0.97 -4.68
CA PHE A 54 -7.68 -0.15 -5.34
C PHE A 54 -8.88 -0.98 -5.80
N TRP A 55 -8.65 -2.10 -6.49
CA TRP A 55 -9.73 -2.98 -6.94
C TRP A 55 -10.48 -3.64 -5.79
N GLY A 56 -9.76 -4.11 -4.77
CA GLY A 56 -10.37 -4.65 -3.55
C GLY A 56 -11.32 -3.67 -2.88
N TRP A 57 -10.90 -2.40 -2.80
CA TRP A 57 -11.74 -1.32 -2.28
C TRP A 57 -12.88 -0.97 -3.22
N PHE A 58 -12.64 -0.87 -4.52
CA PHE A 58 -13.66 -0.59 -5.52
C PHE A 58 -14.84 -1.57 -5.41
N PHE A 59 -14.56 -2.86 -5.25
CA PHE A 59 -15.59 -3.88 -5.07
C PHE A 59 -16.24 -3.86 -3.69
N ALA A 60 -15.49 -3.52 -2.63
CA ALA A 60 -16.05 -3.38 -1.29
C ALA A 60 -17.01 -2.18 -1.18
N ARG A 61 -16.64 -1.03 -1.76
CA ARG A 61 -17.36 0.24 -1.62
C ARG A 61 -17.31 1.08 -2.90
N ARG A 62 -18.20 0.74 -3.85
CA ARG A 62 -18.33 1.43 -5.14
C ARG A 62 -18.65 2.93 -5.05
N GLY A 63 -19.07 3.46 -3.91
CA GLY A 63 -19.31 4.89 -3.70
C GLY A 63 -18.05 5.71 -3.42
N GLU A 64 -16.95 5.08 -3.02
CA GLU A 64 -15.71 5.75 -2.56
C GLU A 64 -14.60 5.73 -3.63
N ARG A 65 -14.93 5.54 -4.92
CA ARG A 65 -13.94 5.25 -5.99
C ARG A 65 -12.84 6.29 -6.13
N LEU A 66 -13.21 7.57 -6.15
CA LEU A 66 -12.23 8.67 -6.28
C LEU A 66 -11.32 8.75 -5.05
N TRP A 67 -11.87 8.47 -3.87
CA TRP A 67 -11.13 8.47 -2.62
C TRP A 67 -10.17 7.27 -2.55
N ALA A 68 -10.63 6.09 -2.99
CA ALA A 68 -9.81 4.91 -3.15
C ALA A 68 -8.65 5.15 -4.13
N ALA A 69 -8.93 5.76 -5.28
CA ALA A 69 -7.92 6.13 -6.27
C ALA A 69 -6.88 7.10 -5.69
N ALA A 70 -7.34 8.17 -5.03
CA ALA A 70 -6.46 9.18 -4.43
C ALA A 70 -5.53 8.56 -3.37
N ILE A 71 -6.05 7.71 -2.48
CA ILE A 71 -5.24 7.08 -1.42
C ILE A 71 -4.28 6.04 -1.99
N CYS A 72 -4.75 5.18 -2.90
CA CYS A 72 -3.86 4.20 -3.53
C CYS A 72 -2.76 4.89 -4.35
N PHE A 73 -3.07 6.02 -5.00
CA PHE A 73 -2.08 6.86 -5.65
C PHE A 73 -1.07 7.45 -4.67
N CYS A 74 -1.51 7.99 -3.52
CA CYS A 74 -0.60 8.46 -2.48
C CYS A 74 0.31 7.34 -1.97
N ILE A 75 -0.23 6.16 -1.71
CA ILE A 75 0.55 4.99 -1.27
C ILE A 75 1.60 4.63 -2.32
N TYR A 76 1.19 4.53 -3.59
CA TYR A 76 2.07 4.26 -4.72
C TYR A 76 3.18 5.31 -4.87
N PHE A 77 2.84 6.60 -4.77
CA PHE A 77 3.78 7.70 -5.00
C PHE A 77 4.77 7.88 -3.85
N PHE A 78 4.32 7.77 -2.59
CA PHE A 78 5.16 8.02 -1.42
C PHE A 78 5.99 6.80 -0.98
N ALA A 79 5.57 5.56 -1.29
CA ALA A 79 6.32 4.38 -0.90
C ALA A 79 7.78 4.34 -1.42
N PRO A 80 8.08 4.72 -2.69
CA PRO A 80 9.45 4.87 -3.17
C PRO A 80 10.32 5.79 -2.30
N PHE A 81 9.79 6.93 -1.85
CA PHE A 81 10.54 7.88 -1.03
C PHE A 81 10.84 7.30 0.36
N ILE A 82 9.84 6.67 0.98
CA ILE A 82 9.99 6.00 2.27
C ILE A 82 11.02 4.86 2.17
N ALA A 83 10.91 4.04 1.13
CA ALA A 83 11.82 2.92 0.90
C ALA A 83 13.26 3.37 0.62
N ALA A 84 13.45 4.41 -0.19
CA ALA A 84 14.77 4.96 -0.47
C ALA A 84 15.44 5.51 0.81
N ARG A 85 14.63 6.17 1.67
CA ARG A 85 15.12 6.66 2.96
C ARG A 85 15.45 5.52 3.90
N TYR A 86 14.57 4.53 3.99
CA TYR A 86 14.79 3.34 4.82
C TYR A 86 16.05 2.57 4.38
N GLU A 87 16.22 2.32 3.08
CA GLU A 87 17.42 1.65 2.54
C GLU A 87 18.68 2.44 2.90
N SER A 88 18.68 3.76 2.68
CA SER A 88 19.81 4.62 3.01
C SER A 88 20.19 4.56 4.49
N CYS A 89 19.21 4.42 5.39
CA CYS A 89 19.47 4.24 6.82
C CYS A 89 19.94 2.83 7.13
N ALA A 90 19.25 1.80 6.63
CA ALA A 90 19.46 0.41 7.00
C ALA A 90 20.86 -0.10 6.61
N VAL A 91 21.38 0.31 5.46
CA VAL A 91 22.69 -0.16 4.96
C VAL A 91 23.88 0.44 5.71
N VAL A 92 23.74 1.62 6.31
CA VAL A 92 24.83 2.31 7.05
C VAL A 92 24.67 2.26 8.56
N TRP A 93 23.50 1.84 9.07
CA TRP A 93 23.15 1.91 10.49
C TRP A 93 24.17 1.23 11.38
N ALA A 94 24.65 0.04 10.98
CA ALA A 94 25.59 -0.75 11.76
C ALA A 94 26.97 -0.09 11.90
N GLN A 95 27.37 0.73 10.92
CA GLN A 95 28.72 1.31 10.86
C GLN A 95 28.76 2.77 11.33
N TYR A 96 27.70 3.55 11.08
CA TYR A 96 27.69 5.00 11.31
C TYR A 96 26.60 5.45 12.31
N GLY A 97 25.85 4.51 12.89
CA GLY A 97 24.77 4.80 13.82
C GLY A 97 23.60 5.58 13.20
N PRO A 98 22.68 6.13 14.02
CA PRO A 98 21.45 6.77 13.55
C PRO A 98 21.70 8.07 12.75
N LEU A 99 22.75 8.82 13.07
CA LEU A 99 23.12 10.05 12.35
C LEU A 99 23.76 9.76 10.99
N GLY A 100 24.40 8.58 10.84
CA GLY A 100 25.00 8.11 9.60
C GLY A 100 24.05 8.10 8.41
N CYS A 101 22.75 7.92 8.66
CA CYS A 101 21.73 7.95 7.61
C CYS A 101 21.62 9.31 6.88
N PHE A 102 22.02 10.42 7.51
CA PHE A 102 21.98 11.76 6.91
C PHE A 102 23.34 12.21 6.39
N THR A 103 24.44 11.65 6.90
CA THR A 103 25.79 12.13 6.60
C THR A 103 26.56 11.22 5.64
N ALA A 104 26.34 9.90 5.67
CA ALA A 104 27.06 8.91 4.85
C ALA A 104 26.27 8.47 3.59
N THR A 105 25.56 9.40 2.94
CA THR A 105 24.66 9.10 1.81
C THR A 105 25.37 8.54 0.58
N GLY A 106 26.63 8.95 0.34
CA GLY A 106 27.46 8.42 -0.75
C GLY A 106 27.76 6.93 -0.58
N VAL A 107 28.25 6.55 0.60
CA VAL A 107 28.54 5.15 0.97
C VAL A 107 27.27 4.31 0.97
N ALA A 108 26.18 4.84 1.51
CA ALA A 108 24.88 4.16 1.50
C ALA A 108 24.43 3.78 0.09
N ARG A 109 24.63 4.68 -0.86
CA ARG A 109 24.27 4.47 -2.26
C ARG A 109 25.13 3.42 -2.95
N GLU A 110 26.42 3.38 -2.65
CA GLU A 110 27.33 2.36 -3.18
C GLU A 110 26.98 0.95 -2.69
N ILE A 111 26.69 0.81 -1.40
CA ILE A 111 26.25 -0.46 -0.81
C ILE A 111 24.91 -0.89 -1.42
N ALA A 112 23.95 0.03 -1.55
CA ALA A 112 22.65 -0.24 -2.15
C ALA A 112 22.75 -0.69 -3.62
N ASN A 113 23.61 -0.06 -4.42
CA ASN A 113 23.88 -0.45 -5.81
C ASN A 113 24.45 -1.87 -5.89
N THR A 114 25.42 -2.17 -5.03
CA THR A 114 26.05 -3.50 -4.97
C THR A 114 25.04 -4.57 -4.57
N ALA A 115 24.16 -4.25 -3.63
CA ALA A 115 23.04 -5.10 -3.21
C ALA A 115 21.85 -5.11 -4.19
N LYS A 116 21.95 -4.44 -5.35
CA LYS A 116 20.89 -4.33 -6.37
C LYS A 116 19.53 -3.92 -5.77
N HIS A 117 19.56 -2.98 -4.83
CA HIS A 117 18.38 -2.40 -4.18
C HIS A 117 17.41 -3.45 -3.59
N VAL A 118 17.92 -4.58 -3.07
CA VAL A 118 17.08 -5.62 -2.46
C VAL A 118 16.26 -5.04 -1.30
N VAL A 119 16.90 -4.25 -0.44
CA VAL A 119 16.27 -3.65 0.74
C VAL A 119 15.20 -2.64 0.33
N TYR A 120 15.47 -1.81 -0.67
CA TYR A 120 14.49 -0.88 -1.25
C TYR A 120 13.21 -1.58 -1.72
N PHE A 121 13.32 -2.60 -2.58
CA PHE A 121 12.14 -3.29 -3.12
C PHE A 121 11.37 -4.06 -2.05
N GLN A 122 12.06 -4.65 -1.07
CA GLN A 122 11.41 -5.26 0.09
C GLN A 122 10.67 -4.23 0.94
N ALA A 123 11.30 -3.09 1.22
CA ALA A 123 10.70 -2.01 1.99
C ALA A 123 9.44 -1.45 1.32
N ILE A 124 9.41 -1.31 -0.01
CA ILE A 124 8.20 -0.92 -0.76
C ILE A 124 7.04 -1.85 -0.47
N VAL A 125 7.25 -3.17 -0.59
CA VAL A 125 6.19 -4.17 -0.37
C VAL A 125 5.70 -4.10 1.08
N VAL A 126 6.61 -3.99 2.04
CA VAL A 126 6.25 -3.85 3.47
C VAL A 126 5.41 -2.59 3.71
N VAL A 127 5.85 -1.44 3.20
CA VAL A 127 5.12 -0.17 3.33
C VAL A 127 3.72 -0.27 2.73
N HIS A 128 3.59 -0.86 1.54
CA HIS A 128 2.28 -1.08 0.92
C HIS A 128 1.37 -1.97 1.75
N VAL A 129 1.88 -3.09 2.27
CA VAL A 129 1.08 -4.02 3.09
C VAL A 129 0.64 -3.35 4.39
N LEU A 130 1.52 -2.61 5.06
CA LEU A 130 1.18 -1.87 6.28
C LEU A 130 0.15 -0.76 6.02
N ALA A 131 0.32 0.00 4.93
CA ALA A 131 -0.64 1.03 4.54
C ALA A 131 -2.01 0.43 4.19
N ALA A 132 -2.04 -0.67 3.43
CA ALA A 132 -3.26 -1.38 3.09
C ALA A 132 -3.94 -2.01 4.32
N LEU A 133 -3.16 -2.51 5.28
CA LEU A 133 -3.69 -3.02 6.55
C LEU A 133 -4.35 -1.89 7.36
N GLY A 134 -3.66 -0.77 7.54
CA GLY A 134 -4.20 0.39 8.26
C GLY A 134 -5.48 0.91 7.61
N LEU A 135 -5.48 0.97 6.28
CA LEU A 135 -6.64 1.35 5.49
C LEU A 135 -7.81 0.38 5.64
N ALA A 136 -7.56 -0.93 5.49
CA ALA A 136 -8.58 -1.97 5.64
C ALA A 136 -9.18 -1.96 7.05
N LEU A 137 -8.36 -1.80 8.09
CA LEU A 137 -8.82 -1.66 9.47
C LEU A 137 -9.67 -0.40 9.65
N GLN A 138 -9.18 0.75 9.19
CA GLN A 138 -9.92 2.01 9.30
C GLN A 138 -11.29 1.91 8.62
N ARG A 139 -11.37 1.30 7.42
CA ARG A 139 -12.62 1.14 6.67
C ARG A 139 -13.54 0.08 7.28
N ALA A 140 -12.99 -1.01 7.81
CA ALA A 140 -13.76 -2.06 8.47
C ALA A 140 -14.37 -1.59 9.81
N LEU A 141 -13.74 -0.61 10.47
CA LEU A 141 -14.22 0.00 11.71
C LEU A 141 -15.15 1.20 11.48
N SER A 142 -14.98 1.92 10.37
CA SER A 142 -15.80 3.10 10.03
C SER A 142 -17.12 2.68 9.38
N ARG A 143 -18.25 2.85 10.10
CA ARG A 143 -19.60 2.62 9.54
C ARG A 143 -19.81 3.45 8.27
N SER A 144 -20.35 2.84 7.21
CA SER A 144 -21.02 3.60 6.15
C SER A 144 -22.15 4.39 6.78
N THR A 145 -22.05 5.72 6.75
CA THR A 145 -23.06 6.70 7.13
C THR A 145 -24.21 6.68 6.12
N ILE A 146 -24.88 5.54 5.95
CA ILE A 146 -26.20 5.52 5.33
C ILE A 146 -27.16 6.02 6.41
N SER A 147 -27.53 7.29 6.35
CA SER A 147 -28.70 7.79 7.06
C SER A 147 -29.88 6.96 6.59
N ALA A 148 -30.45 6.16 7.49
CA ALA A 148 -31.74 5.52 7.23
C ALA A 148 -32.75 6.65 6.96
N PRO A 149 -33.52 6.59 5.85
CA PRO A 149 -34.57 7.57 5.62
C PRO A 149 -35.52 7.54 6.82
N SER A 150 -35.69 8.70 7.46
CA SER A 150 -36.70 8.87 8.49
C SER A 150 -38.07 8.64 7.85
N MET A 151 -38.66 7.47 8.10
CA MET A 151 -40.09 7.24 7.87
C MET A 151 -40.85 8.07 8.90
N GLN A 152 -40.93 9.39 8.67
CA GLN A 152 -41.79 10.27 9.43
C GLN A 152 -43.17 10.17 8.80
N GLY A 153 -44.04 9.39 9.45
CA GLY A 153 -45.39 9.13 9.02
C GLY A 153 -46.15 10.42 8.75
N SER A 154 -46.67 10.55 7.54
CA SER A 154 -47.64 11.56 7.15
C SER A 154 -48.95 11.32 7.91
N GLY A 155 -49.07 11.90 9.09
CA GLY A 155 -50.33 12.03 9.81
C GLY A 155 -51.23 13.03 9.07
N VAL A 156 -51.99 12.54 8.10
CA VAL A 156 -53.12 13.25 7.51
C VAL A 156 -54.15 13.48 8.61
N LYS A 157 -54.36 14.75 8.99
CA LYS A 157 -55.59 15.18 9.66
C LYS A 157 -56.51 15.73 8.56
N THR A 158 -57.56 14.99 8.25
CA THR A 158 -58.70 15.49 7.46
C THR A 158 -59.53 16.47 8.31
N PRO A 159 -60.21 17.44 7.66
CA PRO A 159 -60.92 18.54 8.30
C PRO A 159 -62.12 18.11 9.14
#